data_AF-A0A2V8BIF9-F1
#
_entry.id   AF-A0A2V8BIF9-F1
#
_cell.length_a   1.000
_cell.length_b   1.000
_cell.length_c   1.000
_cell.angle_alpha   90.00
_cell.angle_beta   90.00
_cell.angle_gamma   90.00
#
_symmetry.space_group_name_H-M   'P 1'
#
loop_
_entity.id
_entity.type
_entity.pdbx_description
1 polymer ?
#
loop_
_entity_poly.entity_id
_entity_poly.type
_entity_poly.pdbx_seq_one_letter_code
_entity_poly.pdbx_strand_id
1 'polypeptide(L)' 'MTTADIVGRVTDSSNAVLPGATVTVENVGTHETRVAPTNESGDYAFTLLPIGTYTIKIELQGFSTQNARLALAAGDRARV' A
#
# COMPACT_ATOMS: atom_id res chain seq x y z
N MET A 1 3.79 3.44 21.93
CA MET A 1 2.89 3.59 20.77
C MET A 1 3.59 2.96 19.59
N THR A 2 3.12 1.82 19.09
CA THR A 2 3.75 1.06 18.00
C THR A 2 2.93 1.25 16.74
N THR A 3 3.11 2.40 16.08
CA THR A 3 2.58 2.64 14.73
C THR A 3 3.63 2.25 13.70
N ALA A 4 3.18 1.89 12.51
CA ALA A 4 4.00 1.60 11.35
C ALA A 4 3.57 2.48 10.17
N ASP A 5 4.47 2.63 9.22
CA ASP A 5 4.25 3.36 7.98
C ASP A 5 4.45 2.40 6.81
N ILE A 6 3.45 2.28 5.95
CA ILE A 6 3.60 1.61 4.65
C ILE A 6 3.98 2.69 3.65
N VAL A 7 5.15 2.54 3.04
CA VAL A 7 5.53 3.32 1.87
C VAL A 7 5.92 2.37 0.76
N GLY A 8 5.43 2.63 -0.44
CA GLY A 8 5.80 1.80 -1.58
C GLY A 8 5.64 2.51 -2.89
N ARG A 9 6.13 1.87 -3.94
CA ARG A 9 6.07 2.40 -5.31
C ARG A 9 5.42 1.41 -6.24
N VAL A 10 4.43 1.88 -6.98
CA VAL A 10 3.74 1.11 -8.01
C VAL A 10 4.43 1.36 -9.35
N THR A 11 5.02 0.30 -9.89
CA THR A 11 5.68 0.28 -11.21
C THR A 11 5.14 -0.86 -12.06
N ASP A 12 5.10 -0.65 -13.37
CA ASP A 12 4.76 -1.68 -14.35
C ASP A 12 5.92 -2.66 -14.57
N SER A 13 5.65 -3.78 -15.25
CA SER A 13 6.64 -4.69 -15.82
C SER A 13 7.75 -3.99 -16.62
N SER A 14 7.45 -2.85 -17.23
CA SER A 14 8.41 -2.03 -17.98
C SER A 14 9.21 -1.03 -17.12
N ASN A 15 9.12 -1.11 -15.78
CA ASN A 15 9.65 -0.11 -14.83
C ASN A 15 9.03 1.30 -14.96
N ALA A 16 7.92 1.43 -15.70
CA ALA A 16 7.17 2.69 -15.78
C ALA A 16 6.38 2.90 -14.48
N VAL A 17 6.44 4.10 -13.90
CA VAL A 17 5.62 4.44 -12.73
C VAL A 17 4.16 4.59 -13.15
N LEU A 18 3.24 4.10 -12.32
CA LEU A 18 1.81 4.24 -12.57
C LEU A 18 1.17 5.25 -11.62
N PRO A 19 1.03 6.51 -12.04
CA PRO A 19 0.32 7.49 -11.26
C PRO A 19 -1.19 7.28 -11.34
N GLY A 20 -1.90 7.57 -10.24
CA GLY A 20 -3.37 7.47 -10.19
C GLY A 20 -3.93 6.06 -9.98
N ALA A 21 -3.08 5.07 -9.70
CA ALA A 21 -3.52 3.75 -9.24
C ALA A 21 -4.14 3.86 -7.84
N THR A 22 -5.35 3.33 -7.66
CA THR A 22 -6.05 3.28 -6.38
C THR A 22 -5.45 2.18 -5.51
N VAL A 23 -4.85 2.55 -4.39
CA VAL A 23 -4.29 1.62 -3.42
C VAL A 23 -5.24 1.49 -2.25
N THR A 24 -5.77 0.29 -2.06
CA THR A 24 -6.62 -0.09 -0.93
C THR A 24 -5.79 -0.93 0.03
N VAL A 25 -5.69 -0.51 1.28
CA VAL A 25 -4.95 -1.22 2.33
C VAL A 25 -5.93 -1.63 3.41
N GLU A 26 -6.12 -2.92 3.58
CA GLU A 26 -7.03 -3.50 4.56
C GLU A 26 -6.24 -4.14 5.70
N ASN A 27 -6.49 -3.73 6.94
CA ASN A 27 -5.97 -4.39 8.12
C ASN A 27 -6.78 -5.68 8.39
N VAL A 28 -6.13 -6.84 8.32
CA VAL A 28 -6.77 -8.14 8.53
C VAL A 28 -7.25 -8.31 9.98
N GLY A 29 -6.58 -7.68 10.95
CA GLY A 29 -6.92 -7.77 12.37
C GLY A 29 -8.06 -6.85 12.80
N THR A 30 -8.13 -5.62 12.28
CA THR A 30 -9.15 -4.63 12.67
C THR A 30 -10.24 -4.43 11.62
N HIS A 31 -10.09 -5.02 10.42
CA HIS A 31 -10.92 -4.79 9.24
C HIS A 31 -10.97 -3.32 8.80
N GLU A 32 -10.00 -2.51 9.26
CA GLU A 32 -9.89 -1.13 8.84
C GLU A 32 -9.34 -1.06 7.41
N THR A 33 -10.08 -0.41 6.53
CA THR A 33 -9.68 -0.20 5.13
C THR A 33 -9.28 1.25 4.91
N ARG A 34 -8.14 1.46 4.29
CA ARG A 34 -7.63 2.76 3.84
C ARG A 34 -7.56 2.75 2.33
N VAL A 35 -8.10 3.77 1.68
CA VAL A 35 -7.95 3.97 0.24
C VAL A 35 -7.18 5.26 0.00
N ALA A 36 -6.15 5.19 -0.83
CA ALA A 36 -5.47 6.37 -1.33
C ALA A 36 -4.94 6.12 -2.75
N PRO A 37 -5.04 7.09 -3.66
CA PRO A 37 -4.40 7.01 -4.97
C PRO A 37 -2.88 7.17 -4.83
N THR A 38 -2.13 6.55 -5.74
CA THR A 38 -0.70 6.80 -5.96
C THR A 38 -0.48 8.19 -6.54
N ASN A 39 0.66 8.79 -6.20
CA ASN A 39 1.06 10.11 -6.70
C ASN A 39 1.63 10.05 -8.14
N GLU A 40 2.03 11.20 -8.69
CA GLU A 40 2.61 11.32 -10.04
C GLU A 40 3.88 10.47 -10.26
N SER A 41 4.57 10.08 -9.19
CA SER A 41 5.75 9.21 -9.23
C SER A 41 5.44 7.73 -8.99
N GLY A 42 4.15 7.36 -8.88
CA GLY A 42 3.68 6.01 -8.57
C GLY A 42 3.86 5.63 -7.09
N ASP A 43 4.29 6.56 -6.24
CA ASP A 43 4.52 6.31 -4.83
C ASP A 43 3.22 6.48 -4.03
N TYR A 44 3.08 5.66 -2.98
CA TYR A 44 2.00 5.74 -2.00
C TYR A 44 2.58 5.68 -0.59
N ALA A 45 1.90 6.35 0.35
CA ALA A 45 2.30 6.40 1.75
C ALA A 45 1.08 6.35 2.65
N PHE A 46 1.05 5.37 3.55
CA PHE A 46 0.09 5.25 4.63
C PHE A 46 0.83 5.29 5.95
N THR A 47 0.68 6.40 6.67
CA THR A 47 1.29 6.63 7.98
C THR A 47 0.31 6.36 9.10
N LEU A 48 0.82 6.17 10.32
CA LEU A 48 0.00 5.93 11.53
C LEU A 48 -0.87 4.65 11.44
N LEU A 49 -0.37 3.62 10.77
CA LEU A 49 -1.04 2.33 10.74
C LEU A 49 -0.72 1.54 12.02
N PRO A 50 -1.72 0.97 12.71
CA PRO A 50 -1.44 0.04 13.79
C PRO A 50 -0.69 -1.18 13.26
N ILE A 51 0.19 -1.77 14.07
CA ILE A 51 0.92 -2.99 13.68
C ILE A 51 -0.05 -4.14 13.44
N GLY A 52 0.26 -4.98 12.46
CA GLY A 52 -0.61 -6.07 12.06
C GLY A 52 -0.43 -6.49 10.61
N THR A 53 -1.23 -7.46 10.19
CA THR A 53 -1.23 -7.92 8.80
C THR A 53 -2.14 -7.04 7.97
N TYR A 54 -1.61 -6.53 6.86
CA TYR A 54 -2.32 -5.72 5.89
C TYR A 54 -2.38 -6.42 4.53
N THR A 55 -3.54 -6.31 3.89
CA THR A 55 -3.73 -6.67 2.49
C THR A 55 -3.76 -5.40 1.67
N ILE A 56 -2.81 -5.25 0.76
CA ILE A 56 -2.68 -4.11 -0.14
C ILE A 56 -3.25 -4.55 -1.50
N LYS A 57 -4.22 -3.84 -2.01
CA LYS A 57 -4.87 -4.07 -3.29
C LYS A 57 -4.71 -2.82 -4.15
N ILE A 58 -4.02 -2.97 -5.27
CA ILE A 58 -3.71 -1.90 -6.21
C ILE A 58 -4.61 -2.11 -7.43
N GLU A 59 -5.44 -1.12 -7.71
CA GLU A 59 -6.41 -1.12 -8.81
C GLU A 59 -6.21 0.10 -9.68
N LEU A 60 -5.97 -0.10 -10.97
CA LEU A 60 -5.88 0.97 -11.95
C LEU A 60 -6.69 0.59 -13.18
N GLN A 61 -7.50 1.52 -13.67
CA GLN A 61 -8.31 1.31 -14.86
C GLN A 61 -7.40 1.03 -16.07
N GLY A 62 -7.62 -0.11 -16.72
CA GLY A 62 -6.79 -0.56 -17.85
C GLY A 62 -5.57 -1.39 -17.47
N PHE A 63 -5.32 -1.63 -16.17
CA PHE A 63 -4.25 -2.50 -15.68
C PHE A 63 -4.81 -3.66 -14.85
N SER A 64 -4.01 -4.70 -14.67
CA SER A 64 -4.36 -5.82 -13.81
C SER A 64 -4.34 -5.41 -12.34
N THR A 65 -5.42 -5.73 -11.62
CA THR A 65 -5.46 -5.60 -10.16
C THR A 65 -4.36 -6.45 -9.54
N GLN A 66 -3.56 -5.85 -8.68
CA GLN A 66 -2.51 -6.52 -7.92
C GLN A 66 -2.89 -6.59 -6.44
N ASN A 67 -2.65 -7.74 -5.81
CA ASN A 67 -2.89 -7.93 -4.39
C ASN A 67 -1.60 -8.40 -3.70
N ALA A 68 -1.10 -7.59 -2.79
CA ALA A 68 0.03 -7.92 -1.93
C ALA A 68 -0.46 -8.08 -0.49
N ARG A 69 0.23 -8.92 0.29
CA ARG A 69 0.02 -9.00 1.74
C ARG A 69 1.32 -8.65 2.43
N LEU A 70 1.22 -7.78 3.42
CA LEU A 70 2.36 -7.26 4.16
C LEU A 70 2.07 -7.36 5.66
N ALA A 71 2.98 -7.94 6.43
CA ALA A 71 2.92 -7.90 7.88
C ALA A 71 3.73 -6.71 8.40
N LEU A 72 3.07 -5.74 9.03
CA LEU A 72 3.71 -4.60 9.68
C LEU A 72 4.08 -4.95 11.13
N ALA A 73 5.37 -4.84 11.46
CA ALA A 73 5.89 -5.02 12.81
C ALA A 73 6.09 -3.67 13.53
N ALA A 74 6.11 -3.71 14.87
CA ALA A 74 6.28 -2.52 15.72
C ALA A 74 7.61 -1.80 15.48
N GLY A 75 7.54 -0.57 14.99
CA GLY A 75 8.72 0.26 14.72
C GLY A 75 9.40 -0.03 13.39
N ASP A 76 8.79 -0.86 12.53
CA ASP A 76 9.34 -1.21 11.22
C ASP A 76 8.77 -0.28 10.13
N ARG A 77 9.67 0.39 9.40
CA ARG A 77 9.30 1.11 8.17
C ARG A 77 9.36 0.11 7.02
N ALA A 78 8.28 -0.63 6.81
CA ALA A 78 8.21 -1.58 5.73
C ALA A 78 8.13 -0.83 4.39
N ARG A 79 9.21 -0.93 3.60
CA ARG A 79 9.26 -0.42 2.23
C ARG A 79 8.86 -1.54 1.29
N VAL A 80 7.79 -1.32 0.52
CA VAL A 80 7.23 -2.28 -0.45
C VAL A 80 7.51 -1.84 -1.88
#